data_AF-A0A1C5MM72-F1
#
_entry.id   AF-A0A1C5MM72-F1
#
_cell.length_a   1.000
_cell.length_b   1.000
_cell.length_c   1.000
_cell.angle_alpha   90.00
_cell.angle_beta   90.00
_cell.angle_gamma   90.00
#
_symmetry.space_group_name_H-M   'P 1'
#
loop_
_entity.id
_entity.type
_entity.pdbx_description
1 polymer ?
#
loop_
_entity_poly.entity_id
_entity_poly.type
_entity_poly.pdbx_seq_one_letter_code
_entity_poly.pdbx_strand_id
1 'polypeptide(L)'
;MMGLEKTVFVNSEKIDTNESLKQAYMELGQAYYEGGFEDPLPQLLPLFDKITRIKNEIAATPAVRMCPQCGSTVKAGENFCAVCGMRLQ
;
A
#
# COMPACT_ATOMS: atom_id res chain seq x y z
N MET A 1 -24.63 15.59 18.61
CA MET A 1 -23.43 16.36 18.18
C MET A 1 -22.27 15.39 18.04
N MET A 2 -21.36 15.63 17.10
CA MET A 2 -20.24 14.77 16.62
C MET A 2 -20.72 13.70 15.62
N GLY A 3 -20.69 13.89 14.30
CA GLY A 3 -19.89 14.80 13.50
C GLY A 3 -18.46 14.28 13.37
N LEU A 4 -18.20 13.48 12.33
CA LEU A 4 -16.96 13.38 11.55
C LEU A 4 -17.15 12.30 10.47
N GLU A 5 -17.98 12.62 9.48
CA GLU A 5 -17.95 11.93 8.19
C GLU A 5 -16.64 12.33 7.51
N LYS A 6 -15.58 11.58 7.80
CA LYS A 6 -14.30 11.71 7.10
C LYS A 6 -14.46 11.09 5.71
N THR A 7 -15.11 11.83 4.81
CA THR A 7 -15.01 11.58 3.36
C THR A 7 -13.60 11.99 2.92
N VAL A 8 -12.66 11.08 3.19
CA VAL A 8 -11.28 11.18 2.74
C VAL A 8 -11.27 10.60 1.33
N PHE A 9 -11.51 11.45 0.33
CA PHE A 9 -11.21 11.15 -1.06
C PHE A 9 -9.69 11.08 -1.21
N VAL A 10 -9.11 9.94 -0.86
CA VAL A 10 -7.70 9.67 -1.10
C VAL A 10 -7.65 8.37 -1.87
N ASN A 11 -7.15 8.47 -3.09
CA ASN A 11 -6.75 7.42 -4.02
C ASN A 11 -6.90 5.99 -3.44
N SER A 12 -8.11 5.44 -3.56
CA SER A 12 -8.55 4.20 -2.90
C SER A 12 -7.53 3.07 -3.06
N GLU A 13 -7.04 2.88 -4.28
CA GLU A 13 -6.15 1.77 -4.63
C GLU A 13 -4.82 1.68 -3.82
N LYS A 14 -4.24 2.80 -3.37
CA LYS A 14 -2.97 2.78 -2.60
C LYS A 14 -3.17 2.69 -1.08
N ILE A 15 -4.33 3.13 -0.58
CA ILE A 15 -4.67 3.02 0.84
C ILE A 15 -5.05 1.58 1.16
N ASP A 16 -5.77 0.92 0.26
CA ASP A 16 -6.25 -0.45 0.44
C ASP A 16 -5.09 -1.45 0.64
N THR A 17 -4.02 -1.36 -0.14
CA THR A 17 -2.88 -2.30 -0.02
C THR A 17 -2.06 -2.10 1.25
N ASN A 18 -1.89 -0.85 1.72
CA ASN A 18 -1.12 -0.59 2.93
C ASN A 18 -1.89 -1.04 4.18
N GLU A 19 -3.21 -0.81 4.20
CA GLU A 19 -4.07 -1.29 5.27
C GLU A 19 -4.19 -2.83 5.25
N SER A 20 -4.30 -3.43 4.06
CA SER A 20 -4.27 -4.90 3.90
C SER A 20 -2.96 -5.51 4.40
N LEU A 21 -1.82 -4.82 4.20
CA LEU A 21 -0.53 -5.25 4.72
C LEU A 21 -0.49 -5.23 6.25
N LYS A 22 -0.98 -4.15 6.88
CA LYS A 22 -1.08 -4.07 8.34
C LYS A 22 -1.97 -5.18 8.90
N GLN A 23 -3.13 -5.39 8.28
CA GLN A 23 -4.05 -6.45 8.68
C GLN A 23 -3.38 -7.83 8.63
N ALA A 24 -2.62 -8.12 7.56
CA ALA A 24 -1.87 -9.36 7.44
C ALA A 24 -0.79 -9.53 8.52
N TYR A 25 -0.12 -8.44 8.93
CA TYR A 25 0.81 -8.48 10.07
C TYR A 25 0.11 -8.76 11.41
N MET A 26 -1.07 -8.17 11.63
CA MET A 26 -1.86 -8.40 12.84
C MET A 26 -2.35 -9.85 12.92
N GLU A 27 -2.86 -10.39 11.81
CA GLU A 27 -3.27 -11.80 11.70
C GLU A 27 -2.12 -12.76 11.98
N LEU A 28 -0.93 -12.49 11.41
CA LEU A 28 0.28 -13.27 11.67
C LEU A 28 0.65 -13.27 13.15
N GLY A 29 0.67 -12.09 13.78
CA GLY A 29 1.01 -11.96 15.20
C GLY A 29 0.01 -12.68 16.11
N GLN A 30 -1.29 -12.56 15.81
CA GLN A 30 -2.35 -13.27 16.54
C GLN A 30 -2.19 -14.79 16.41
N ALA A 31 -2.06 -15.29 15.18
CA ALA A 31 -1.89 -16.73 14.92
C ALA A 31 -0.63 -17.30 15.58
N TYR A 32 0.46 -16.53 15.61
CA TYR A 32 1.69 -16.90 16.31
C TYR A 32 1.48 -17.01 17.83
N TYR A 33 0.84 -16.01 18.44
CA TYR A 33 0.64 -15.97 19.89
C TYR A 33 -0.37 -17.02 20.37
N GLU A 34 -1.50 -17.16 19.69
CA GLU A 34 -2.57 -18.09 20.06
C GLU A 34 -2.26 -19.54 19.70
N GLY A 35 -1.45 -19.75 18.66
CA GLY A 35 -1.23 -21.07 18.07
C GLY A 35 -0.53 -22.07 18.97
N GLY A 36 0.20 -21.62 20.00
CA GLY A 36 0.88 -22.50 20.96
C GLY A 36 1.76 -23.57 20.30
N PHE A 37 2.31 -23.26 19.12
CA PHE A 37 2.94 -24.25 18.26
C PHE A 37 4.36 -24.58 18.75
N GLU A 38 4.70 -25.86 18.74
CA GLU A 38 6.07 -26.35 18.95
C GLU A 38 6.96 -26.06 17.72
N ASP A 39 6.37 -26.16 16.52
CA ASP A 39 6.93 -25.66 15.26
C ASP A 39 5.91 -24.76 14.55
N PRO A 40 5.97 -23.43 14.77
CA PRO A 40 5.02 -22.48 14.20
C PRO A 40 5.20 -22.28 12.70
N LEU A 41 6.38 -22.62 12.13
CA LEU A 41 6.73 -22.19 10.79
C LEU A 41 5.79 -22.75 9.71
N PRO A 42 5.52 -24.08 9.64
CA PRO A 42 4.66 -24.65 8.60
C PRO A 42 3.24 -24.06 8.60
N GLN A 43 2.71 -23.75 9.77
CA GLN A 43 1.35 -23.21 9.96
C GLN A 43 1.25 -21.74 9.54
N LEU A 44 2.34 -20.97 9.69
CA LEU A 44 2.38 -19.55 9.39
C LEU A 44 2.84 -19.23 7.95
N LEU A 45 3.35 -20.23 7.20
CA LEU A 45 3.74 -20.07 5.78
C LEU A 45 2.68 -19.34 4.93
N PRO A 46 1.38 -19.66 5.01
CA PRO A 46 0.37 -18.96 4.22
C PRO A 46 0.28 -17.46 4.51
N LEU A 47 0.52 -17.06 5.76
CA LEU A 47 0.50 -15.65 6.17
C LEU A 47 1.78 -14.93 5.69
N PHE A 48 2.93 -15.59 5.74
CA PHE A 48 4.17 -15.06 5.16
C PHE A 48 4.08 -14.86 3.64
N ASP A 49 3.46 -15.81 2.93
CA ASP A 49 3.22 -15.71 1.49
C ASP A 49 2.29 -14.54 1.16
N LYS A 50 1.20 -14.38 1.93
CA LYS A 50 0.27 -13.24 1.81
C LYS A 50 0.98 -11.90 1.98
N ILE A 51 1.78 -11.76 3.04
CA ILE A 51 2.57 -10.54 3.31
C ILE A 51 3.54 -10.27 2.15
N THR A 52 4.24 -11.29 1.68
CA THR A 52 5.22 -11.17 0.59
C THR A 52 4.56 -10.67 -0.71
N ARG A 53 3.39 -11.21 -1.07
CA ARG A 53 2.63 -10.77 -2.25
C ARG A 53 2.26 -9.28 -2.14
N ILE A 54 1.65 -8.88 -1.04
CA ILE A 54 1.21 -7.49 -0.82
C ILE A 54 2.41 -6.53 -0.84
N LYS A 55 3.55 -6.91 -0.22
CA LYS A 55 4.78 -6.10 -0.27
C LYS A 55 5.30 -5.92 -1.69
N ASN A 56 5.25 -6.96 -2.50
CA ASN A 56 5.69 -6.89 -3.90
C ASN A 56 4.74 -6.03 -4.74
N GLU A 57 3.43 -6.08 -4.51
CA GLU A 57 2.45 -5.21 -5.17
C GLU A 57 2.68 -3.73 -4.82
N ILE A 58 2.92 -3.42 -3.53
CA ILE A 58 3.25 -2.06 -3.09
C ILE A 58 4.55 -1.58 -3.76
N ALA A 59 5.57 -2.45 -3.84
CA ALA A 59 6.84 -2.11 -4.47
C ALA A 59 6.74 -1.97 -6.00
N ALA A 60 5.88 -2.75 -6.65
CA ALA A 60 5.63 -2.69 -8.09
C ALA A 60 4.76 -1.49 -8.50
N THR A 61 4.05 -0.87 -7.56
CA THR A 61 3.21 0.28 -7.88
C THR A 61 4.10 1.50 -8.10
N PRO A 62 4.16 2.09 -9.31
CA PRO A 62 5.04 3.21 -9.58
C PRO A 62 4.77 4.35 -8.59
N ALA A 63 5.85 4.94 -8.07
CA ALA A 63 5.75 6.16 -7.29
C ALA A 63 5.03 7.20 -8.15
N VAL A 64 4.14 7.96 -7.53
CA VAL A 64 3.38 8.98 -8.25
C VAL A 64 3.80 10.31 -7.66
N ARG A 65 4.20 11.24 -8.51
CA ARG A 65 4.67 12.58 -8.12
C ARG A 65 3.73 13.63 -8.67
N MET A 66 3.70 14.81 -8.05
CA MET A 66 2.92 15.94 -8.57
C MET A 66 3.78 16.78 -9.51
N CYS A 67 3.19 17.26 -10.60
CA CYS A 67 3.83 18.23 -11.47
C CYS A 67 3.95 19.58 -10.72
N PRO A 68 5.15 20.17 -10.62
CA PRO A 68 5.32 21.44 -9.91
C PRO A 68 4.70 22.64 -10.64
N GLN A 69 4.39 22.53 -11.94
CA GLN A 69 3.76 23.62 -12.71
C GLN A 69 2.24 23.70 -12.50
N CYS A 70 1.56 22.56 -12.64
CA CYS A 70 0.11 22.50 -12.75
C CYS A 70 -0.56 21.65 -11.68
N GLY A 71 0.23 21.02 -10.79
CA GLY A 71 -0.27 20.18 -9.71
C GLY A 71 -0.81 18.81 -10.15
N SER A 72 -0.76 18.48 -11.44
CA SER A 72 -1.28 17.20 -11.91
C SER A 72 -0.44 16.02 -11.43
N THR A 73 -1.10 14.89 -11.23
CA THR A 73 -0.49 13.63 -10.85
C THR A 73 0.26 13.01 -12.03
N VAL A 74 1.56 12.72 -11.86
CA VAL A 74 2.43 12.17 -12.90
C VAL A 74 3.13 10.91 -12.38
N LYS A 75 3.19 9.86 -13.20
CA LYS A 75 3.91 8.63 -12.86
C LYS A 75 5.42 8.91 -12.75
N ALA A 76 6.08 8.32 -11.75
CA ALA A 76 7.52 8.41 -11.63
C ALA A 76 8.19 7.70 -12.82
N GLY A 77 9.21 8.35 -13.40
CA GLY A 77 9.86 7.90 -14.63
C GLY A 77 9.39 8.62 -15.90
N GLU A 78 8.32 9.40 -15.84
CA GLU A 78 7.87 10.22 -16.97
C GLU A 78 8.75 11.46 -17.14
N ASN A 79 9.13 11.71 -18.39
CA ASN A 79 10.02 12.83 -18.74
C ASN A 79 9.26 14.15 -18.91
N PHE A 80 7.94 14.08 -19.10
CA PHE A 80 7.08 15.22 -19.34
C PHE A 80 5.74 15.07 -18.64
N CYS A 81 5.12 16.19 -18.29
CA CYS A 81 3.77 16.24 -17.78
C CYS A 81 2.77 16.06 -18.93
N ALA A 82 1.94 15.02 -18.89
CA ALA A 82 0.90 14.76 -19.88
C ALA A 82 -0.20 15.82 -19.93
N VAL A 83 -0.33 16.65 -18.89
CA VAL A 83 -1.36 17.69 -18.78
C VAL A 83 -0.87 19.05 -19.27
N CYS A 84 0.31 19.48 -18.84
CA CYS A 84 0.82 20.84 -19.11
C CYS A 84 2.06 20.88 -20.00
N GLY A 85 2.62 19.73 -20.38
CA GLY A 85 3.81 19.64 -21.23
C GLY A 85 5.14 19.95 -20.54
N MET A 86 5.15 20.31 -19.25
CA MET A 86 6.39 20.60 -18.51
C MET A 86 7.35 19.41 -18.53
N ARG A 87 8.63 19.67 -18.81
CA ARG A 87 9.72 18.68 -18.65
C ARG A 87 10.01 18.42 -17.17
N LEU A 88 10.05 17.14 -16.82
CA LEU A 88 10.10 16.59 -15.46
C LEU A 88 11.45 15.91 -15.15
N GLN A 89 12.23 15.61 -16.19
CA GLN A 89 13.62 15.12 -16.13
C GLN A 89 14.61 16.20 -15.75
#